data_AF-A0A524EEF2-F1
#
_entry.id   AF-A0A524EEF2-F1
#
_cell.length_a   1.000
_cell.length_b   1.000
_cell.length_c   1.000
_cell.angle_alpha   90.00
_cell.angle_beta   90.00
_cell.angle_gamma   90.00
#
_symmetry.space_group_name_H-M   'P 1'
#
loop_
_entity.id
_entity.type
_entity.pdbx_description
1 polymer ?
#
loop_
_entity_poly.entity_id
_entity_poly.type
_entity_poly.pdbx_seq_one_letter_code
_entity_poly.pdbx_strand_id
1 'polypeptide(L)'
;MLGKKSKSYILLMQISMQMSLLLAMAKSYFRATKAFSEGSPIGDALGPMVAGSFVRSIAQRDDVEASEIAKDTILQEVDFEDRTIYVVRAKGPGGTVGKPGTAIKKLVEEHGDSIKRIIMIDAGLKLSGDKTGSVAIGVGAAIGGIGVEKYYIEDSTTKKAIPIDAVICRQSLEDAITTMKRPITQSVADIVEKIKMGIRKRTPKGAKVIVAGIGNTIGIGV
;
A
#
# COMPACT_ATOMS: atom_id res chain seq x y z
N MET A 1 -18.76 16.30 29.80
CA MET A 1 -19.71 16.04 30.92
C MET A 1 -19.01 15.65 32.22
N LEU A 2 -18.03 14.73 32.22
CA LEU A 2 -17.26 14.34 33.42
C LEU A 2 -16.49 15.49 34.08
N GLY A 3 -15.67 16.26 33.36
CA GLY A 3 -14.91 17.39 33.95
C GLY A 3 -15.78 18.52 34.54
N LYS A 4 -16.96 18.78 33.94
CA LYS A 4 -17.92 19.76 34.45
C LYS A 4 -18.72 19.22 35.64
N LYS A 5 -19.02 17.92 35.68
CA LYS A 5 -19.67 17.23 36.81
C LYS A 5 -18.71 17.00 37.99
N SER A 6 -17.44 16.74 37.74
CA SER A 6 -16.42 16.49 38.77
C SER A 6 -15.75 17.75 39.30
N LYS A 7 -16.06 18.93 38.74
CA LYS A 7 -15.39 20.22 39.02
C LYS A 7 -13.86 20.17 38.92
N SER A 8 -13.30 19.16 38.22
CA SER A 8 -11.86 19.00 38.10
C SER A 8 -11.33 19.86 36.96
N TYR A 9 -10.66 20.95 37.33
CA TYR A 9 -10.00 21.86 36.39
C TYR A 9 -8.93 21.13 35.55
N ILE A 10 -8.25 20.14 36.14
CA ILE A 10 -7.22 19.33 35.46
C ILE A 10 -7.83 18.54 34.30
N LEU A 11 -8.99 17.91 34.51
CA LEU A 11 -9.69 17.18 33.43
C LEU A 11 -10.15 18.12 32.32
N LEU A 12 -10.58 19.34 32.66
CA LEU A 12 -10.96 20.34 31.66
C LEU A 12 -9.74 20.81 30.84
N MET A 13 -8.61 21.08 31.48
CA MET A 13 -7.36 21.43 30.80
C MET A 13 -6.89 20.32 29.86
N GLN A 14 -6.91 19.06 30.30
CA GLN A 14 -6.51 17.92 29.47
C GLN A 14 -7.35 17.81 28.19
N ILE A 15 -8.67 17.94 28.33
CA ILE A 15 -9.59 17.94 27.19
C ILE A 15 -9.32 19.13 26.27
N SER A 16 -9.15 20.34 26.82
CA SER A 16 -8.89 21.55 26.04
C SER A 16 -7.58 21.47 25.26
N MET A 17 -6.52 20.92 25.85
CA MET A 17 -5.22 20.73 25.17
C MET A 17 -5.33 19.76 23.98
N GLN A 18 -6.17 18.73 24.08
CA GLN A 18 -6.36 17.73 23.02
C GLN A 18 -7.45 18.10 22.01
N MET A 19 -8.27 19.12 22.30
CA MET A 19 -9.47 19.45 21.54
C MET A 19 -9.17 19.70 20.05
N SER A 20 -8.11 20.43 19.74
CA SER A 20 -7.70 20.72 18.36
C SER A 20 -7.42 19.44 17.57
N LEU A 21 -6.73 18.48 18.19
CA LEU A 21 -6.41 17.19 17.59
C LEU A 21 -7.67 16.34 17.40
N LEU A 22 -8.53 16.27 18.42
CA LEU A 22 -9.80 15.54 18.35
C LEU A 22 -10.72 16.06 17.25
N LEU A 23 -10.84 17.38 17.12
CA LEU A 23 -11.63 18.02 16.06
C LEU A 23 -11.05 17.75 14.67
N ALA A 24 -9.73 17.76 14.52
CA ALA A 24 -9.08 17.42 13.25
C ALA A 24 -9.36 15.97 12.85
N MET A 25 -9.25 15.02 13.78
CA MET A 25 -9.58 13.61 13.53
C MET A 25 -11.07 13.44 13.18
N ALA A 26 -11.97 14.05 13.96
CA ALA A 26 -13.41 13.96 13.70
C ALA A 26 -13.78 14.49 12.30
N LYS A 27 -13.20 15.62 11.88
CA LYS A 27 -13.38 16.15 10.52
C LYS A 27 -12.82 15.20 9.46
N SER A 28 -11.69 14.56 9.72
CA SER A 28 -11.07 13.59 8.79
C SER A 28 -11.96 12.38 8.60
N TYR A 29 -12.49 11.80 9.68
CA TYR A 29 -13.45 10.69 9.60
C TYR A 29 -14.76 11.10 8.92
N PHE A 30 -15.28 12.31 9.18
CA PHE A 30 -16.45 12.82 8.48
C PHE A 30 -16.21 13.01 6.97
N ARG A 31 -15.02 13.46 6.56
CA ARG A 31 -14.64 13.53 5.14
C ARG A 31 -14.45 12.13 4.54
N ALA A 32 -13.94 11.19 5.31
CA ALA A 32 -13.77 9.81 4.88
C ALA A 32 -15.13 9.18 4.52
N THR A 33 -16.18 9.36 5.34
CA THR A 33 -17.50 8.79 5.02
C THR A 33 -18.01 9.25 3.66
N LYS A 34 -17.78 10.51 3.29
CA LYS A 34 -18.10 11.02 1.96
C LYS A 34 -17.28 10.32 0.87
N ALA A 35 -15.96 10.25 1.02
CA ALA A 35 -15.08 9.60 0.04
C ALA A 35 -15.47 8.12 -0.18
N PHE A 36 -15.78 7.41 0.90
CA PHE A 36 -16.24 6.01 0.83
C PHE A 36 -17.62 5.89 0.20
N SER A 37 -18.57 6.77 0.55
CA SER A 37 -19.91 6.77 -0.04
C SER A 37 -19.91 7.06 -1.54
N GLU A 38 -18.98 7.89 -2.02
CA GLU A 38 -18.84 8.25 -3.43
C GLU A 38 -17.96 7.27 -4.20
N GLY A 39 -17.34 6.29 -3.54
CA GLY A 39 -16.38 5.37 -4.16
C GLY A 39 -15.12 6.06 -4.67
N SER A 40 -14.78 7.23 -4.13
CA SER A 40 -13.60 7.99 -4.55
C SER A 40 -12.31 7.29 -4.11
N PRO A 41 -11.25 7.27 -4.95
CA PRO A 41 -9.92 6.84 -4.52
C PRO A 41 -9.43 7.61 -3.30
N ILE A 42 -9.00 6.91 -2.27
CA ILE A 42 -8.42 7.50 -1.06
C ILE A 42 -6.89 7.40 -1.08
N GLY A 43 -6.19 8.12 -0.20
CA GLY A 43 -4.71 8.07 -0.15
C GLY A 43 -4.14 6.67 0.07
N ASP A 44 -4.79 5.86 0.91
CA ASP A 44 -4.42 4.44 1.13
C ASP A 44 -4.49 3.58 -0.14
N ALA A 45 -5.22 4.03 -1.17
CA ALA A 45 -5.33 3.31 -2.44
C ALA A 45 -4.12 3.48 -3.37
N LEU A 46 -3.07 4.18 -2.92
CA LEU A 46 -1.87 4.40 -3.72
C LEU A 46 -1.18 3.09 -4.11
N GLY A 47 -0.99 2.14 -3.19
CA GLY A 47 -0.27 0.90 -3.49
C GLY A 47 -0.92 0.12 -4.64
N PRO A 48 -2.23 -0.20 -4.56
CA PRO A 48 -2.97 -0.82 -5.66
C PRO A 48 -2.96 0.02 -6.94
N MET A 49 -3.04 1.35 -6.83
CA MET A 49 -2.99 2.26 -8.00
C MET A 49 -1.63 2.19 -8.71
N VAL A 50 -0.52 2.16 -7.96
CA VAL A 50 0.83 2.00 -8.52
C VAL A 50 0.98 0.64 -9.17
N ALA A 51 0.55 -0.44 -8.51
CA ALA A 51 0.61 -1.79 -9.06
C ALA A 51 -0.17 -1.91 -10.38
N GLY A 52 -1.40 -1.39 -10.44
CA GLY A 52 -2.18 -1.35 -11.68
C GLY A 52 -1.54 -0.47 -12.77
N SER A 53 -0.97 0.67 -12.39
CA SER A 53 -0.28 1.57 -13.34
C SER A 53 1.02 0.95 -13.87
N PHE A 54 1.72 0.16 -13.06
CA PHE A 54 2.90 -0.60 -13.46
C PHE A 54 2.54 -1.64 -14.52
N VAL A 55 1.48 -2.43 -14.30
CA VAL A 55 0.96 -3.41 -15.29
C VAL A 55 0.63 -2.73 -16.61
N ARG A 56 -0.18 -1.67 -16.60
CA ARG A 56 -0.55 -0.91 -17.81
C ARG A 56 0.67 -0.37 -18.55
N SER A 57 1.68 0.09 -17.81
CA SER A 57 2.89 0.66 -18.41
C SER A 57 3.78 -0.37 -19.13
N ILE A 58 3.63 -1.65 -18.81
CA ILE A 58 4.46 -2.74 -19.37
C ILE A 58 3.70 -3.50 -20.44
N ALA A 59 2.47 -3.93 -20.12
CA ALA A 59 1.70 -4.79 -21.01
C ALA A 59 1.21 -4.06 -22.28
N GLN A 60 1.14 -2.72 -22.25
CA GLN A 60 0.60 -1.88 -23.33
C GLN A 60 -0.80 -2.31 -23.82
N ARG A 61 -1.51 -3.12 -23.02
CA ARG A 61 -2.86 -3.63 -23.25
C ARG A 61 -3.60 -3.62 -21.91
N ASP A 62 -4.92 -3.39 -21.96
CA ASP A 62 -5.78 -3.32 -20.78
C ASP A 62 -6.29 -4.70 -20.31
N ASP A 63 -5.96 -5.78 -21.01
CA ASP A 63 -6.55 -7.13 -20.83
C ASP A 63 -5.60 -8.15 -20.19
N VAL A 64 -4.68 -7.71 -19.32
CA VAL A 64 -3.85 -8.66 -18.56
C VAL A 64 -4.74 -9.43 -17.59
N GLU A 65 -4.91 -10.73 -17.85
CA GLU A 65 -5.73 -11.62 -17.03
C GLU A 65 -5.34 -11.52 -15.55
N ALA A 66 -6.34 -11.25 -14.71
CA ALA A 66 -6.19 -11.21 -13.27
C ALA A 66 -6.81 -12.48 -12.67
N SER A 67 -5.98 -13.31 -12.04
CA SER A 67 -6.43 -14.50 -11.32
C SER A 67 -6.51 -14.23 -9.82
N GLU A 68 -7.44 -14.86 -9.11
CA GLU A 68 -7.57 -14.71 -7.67
C GLU A 68 -6.68 -15.73 -6.95
N ILE A 69 -5.62 -15.25 -6.28
CA ILE A 69 -4.63 -16.12 -5.60
C ILE A 69 -4.94 -16.30 -4.11
N ALA A 70 -5.61 -15.32 -3.50
CA ALA A 70 -6.09 -15.36 -2.12
C ALA A 70 -7.38 -14.55 -2.02
N LYS A 71 -8.08 -14.67 -0.88
CA LYS A 71 -9.34 -13.96 -0.65
C LYS A 71 -9.17 -12.46 -0.95
N ASP A 72 -9.99 -11.94 -1.87
CA ASP A 72 -10.01 -10.54 -2.27
C ASP A 72 -8.63 -10.03 -2.75
N THR A 73 -7.80 -10.89 -3.31
CA THR A 73 -6.43 -10.58 -3.77
C THR A 73 -6.17 -11.18 -5.14
N ILE A 74 -5.79 -10.32 -6.08
CA ILE A 74 -5.52 -10.70 -7.47
C ILE A 74 -4.02 -10.78 -7.74
N LEU A 75 -3.69 -11.64 -8.70
CA LEU A 75 -2.39 -11.82 -9.30
C LEU A 75 -2.48 -11.50 -10.79
N GLN A 76 -1.56 -10.69 -11.29
CA GLN A 76 -1.33 -10.45 -12.70
C GLN A 76 0.12 -10.77 -13.03
N GLU A 77 0.36 -11.55 -14.08
CA GLU A 77 1.70 -11.91 -14.55
C GLU A 77 2.04 -11.09 -15.79
N VAL A 78 3.18 -10.40 -15.75
CA VAL A 78 3.68 -9.59 -16.88
C VAL A 78 5.18 -9.80 -17.07
N ASP A 79 5.64 -9.76 -18.31
CA ASP A 79 7.07 -9.82 -18.63
C ASP A 79 7.67 -8.42 -18.79
N PHE A 80 8.80 -8.18 -18.13
CA PHE A 80 9.53 -6.93 -18.19
C PHE A 80 11.03 -7.18 -18.37
N GLU A 81 11.54 -6.90 -19.58
CA GLU A 81 12.97 -7.01 -19.91
C GLU A 81 13.58 -8.38 -19.53
N ASP A 82 12.98 -9.45 -20.07
CA ASP A 82 13.35 -10.86 -19.82
C ASP A 82 13.17 -11.30 -18.35
N ARG A 83 12.27 -10.66 -17.60
CA ARG A 83 11.96 -11.02 -16.21
C ARG A 83 10.45 -11.15 -16.04
N THR A 84 10.04 -12.22 -15.37
CA THR A 84 8.63 -12.43 -15.03
C THR A 84 8.28 -11.65 -13.76
N ILE A 85 7.27 -10.79 -13.84
CA ILE A 85 6.82 -9.98 -12.72
C ILE A 85 5.43 -10.43 -12.28
N TYR A 86 5.34 -10.91 -11.04
CA TYR A 86 4.08 -11.23 -10.37
C TYR A 86 3.58 -9.98 -9.65
N VAL A 87 2.54 -9.36 -10.18
CA VAL A 87 1.92 -8.18 -9.58
C VAL A 87 0.77 -8.62 -8.69
N VAL A 88 0.87 -8.33 -7.40
CA VAL A 88 -0.13 -8.68 -6.38
C VAL A 88 -0.79 -7.42 -5.85
N ARG A 89 -2.11 -7.37 -5.83
CA ARG A 89 -2.88 -6.30 -5.17
C ARG A 89 -4.23 -6.82 -4.73
N ALA A 90 -4.90 -6.11 -3.81
CA ALA A 90 -6.27 -6.43 -3.47
C ALA A 90 -7.20 -6.30 -4.70
N LYS A 91 -8.30 -7.05 -4.71
CA LYS A 91 -9.32 -7.01 -5.76
C LYS A 91 -10.12 -5.71 -5.64
N GLY A 92 -10.34 -5.02 -6.76
CA GLY A 92 -11.03 -3.73 -6.77
C GLY A 92 -12.01 -3.58 -7.96
N PRO A 93 -12.82 -2.50 -7.97
CA PRO A 93 -12.90 -1.48 -6.94
C PRO A 93 -13.68 -1.96 -5.70
N GLY A 94 -13.23 -1.57 -4.50
CA GLY A 94 -13.93 -1.92 -3.26
C GLY A 94 -13.20 -1.48 -1.99
N GLY A 95 -13.90 -1.40 -0.87
CA GLY A 95 -13.31 -1.04 0.43
C GLY A 95 -12.44 -2.13 1.07
N THR A 96 -11.78 -2.98 0.28
CA THR A 96 -10.99 -4.13 0.75
C THR A 96 -9.49 -3.86 0.67
N VAL A 97 -8.75 -4.49 1.58
CA VAL A 97 -7.27 -4.50 1.63
C VAL A 97 -6.69 -5.87 1.24
N GLY A 98 -7.56 -6.85 0.96
CA GLY A 98 -7.17 -8.21 0.59
C GLY A 98 -6.38 -8.97 1.66
N LYS A 99 -5.65 -9.99 1.21
CA LYS A 99 -4.71 -10.82 1.98
C LYS A 99 -3.38 -10.95 1.22
N PRO A 100 -2.65 -9.85 1.02
CA PRO A 100 -1.41 -9.83 0.23
C PRO A 100 -0.30 -10.71 0.84
N GLY A 101 -0.22 -10.84 2.16
CA GLY A 101 0.78 -11.70 2.80
C GLY A 101 0.50 -13.18 2.56
N THR A 102 -0.77 -13.59 2.58
CA THR A 102 -1.17 -14.94 2.16
C THR A 102 -0.82 -15.19 0.69
N ALA A 103 -1.08 -14.23 -0.20
CA ALA A 103 -0.77 -14.34 -1.63
C ALA A 103 0.74 -14.45 -1.89
N ILE A 104 1.55 -13.58 -1.25
CA ILE A 104 3.01 -13.62 -1.35
C ILE A 104 3.55 -14.95 -0.86
N LYS A 105 3.06 -15.45 0.28
CA LYS A 105 3.47 -16.75 0.81
C LYS A 105 3.26 -17.87 -0.21
N LYS A 106 2.09 -17.93 -0.86
CA LYS A 106 1.80 -18.93 -1.91
C LYS A 106 2.76 -18.81 -3.09
N LEU A 107 2.98 -17.59 -3.61
CA LEU A 107 3.94 -17.37 -4.72
C LEU A 107 5.36 -17.80 -4.35
N VAL A 108 5.79 -17.50 -3.13
CA VAL A 108 7.10 -17.90 -2.62
C VAL A 108 7.19 -19.41 -2.45
N GLU A 109 6.12 -20.08 -2.03
CA GLU A 109 6.05 -21.55 -1.94
C GLU A 109 6.09 -22.21 -3.32
N GLU A 110 5.32 -21.71 -4.29
CA GLU A 110 5.18 -22.23 -5.66
C GLU A 110 6.41 -21.98 -6.54
N HIS A 111 6.98 -20.79 -6.48
CA HIS A 111 8.08 -20.37 -7.36
C HIS A 111 9.45 -20.35 -6.68
N GLY A 112 9.49 -20.52 -5.35
CA GLY A 112 10.72 -20.73 -4.58
C GLY A 112 11.89 -19.83 -4.96
N ASP A 113 13.04 -20.45 -5.20
CA ASP A 113 14.33 -19.79 -5.40
C ASP A 113 14.42 -18.98 -6.71
N SER A 114 13.40 -19.08 -7.58
CA SER A 114 13.32 -18.28 -8.81
C SER A 114 12.92 -16.83 -8.52
N ILE A 115 12.22 -16.58 -7.39
CA ILE A 115 11.92 -15.22 -6.94
C ILE A 115 13.18 -14.62 -6.32
N LYS A 116 13.75 -13.62 -6.98
CA LYS A 116 14.98 -12.95 -6.53
C LYS A 116 14.75 -11.71 -5.69
N ARG A 117 13.52 -11.17 -5.71
CA ARG A 117 13.20 -9.93 -5.01
C ARG A 117 11.69 -9.72 -4.88
N ILE A 118 11.30 -9.06 -3.80
CA ILE A 118 9.94 -8.54 -3.61
C ILE A 118 10.03 -7.02 -3.49
N ILE A 119 9.14 -6.31 -4.16
CA ILE A 119 8.99 -4.86 -4.05
C ILE A 119 7.58 -4.60 -3.51
N MET A 120 7.49 -4.10 -2.28
CA MET A 120 6.22 -3.77 -1.63
C MET A 120 5.98 -2.27 -1.71
N ILE A 121 4.80 -1.87 -2.17
CA ILE A 121 4.40 -0.48 -2.31
C ILE A 121 3.25 -0.23 -1.34
N ASP A 122 3.45 0.69 -0.41
CA ASP A 122 2.47 1.01 0.63
C ASP A 122 2.39 2.52 0.85
N ALA A 123 1.30 2.96 1.45
CA ALA A 123 1.06 4.36 1.79
C ALA A 123 1.22 4.54 3.31
N GLY A 124 2.36 5.09 3.74
CA GLY A 124 2.75 5.15 5.14
C GLY A 124 2.53 6.53 5.78
N LEU A 125 2.38 6.54 7.10
CA LEU A 125 2.27 7.79 7.86
C LEU A 125 3.54 8.63 7.73
N LYS A 126 3.34 9.93 7.48
CA LYS A 126 4.40 10.93 7.37
C LYS A 126 4.84 11.43 8.75
N LEU A 127 6.13 11.72 8.89
CA LEU A 127 6.66 12.47 10.03
C LEU A 127 6.50 13.97 9.81
N SER A 128 6.70 14.79 10.84
CA SER A 128 6.49 16.24 10.78
C SER A 128 7.35 16.95 9.73
N GLY A 129 8.53 16.38 9.39
CA GLY A 129 9.41 16.90 8.35
C GLY A 129 9.10 16.40 6.93
N ASP A 130 8.22 15.40 6.79
CA ASP A 130 7.91 14.78 5.51
C ASP A 130 6.86 15.56 4.73
N LYS A 131 7.07 15.68 3.42
CA LYS A 131 6.06 16.24 2.51
C LYS A 131 5.06 15.15 2.11
N THR A 132 3.77 15.49 2.06
CA THR A 132 2.75 14.57 1.53
C THR A 132 3.08 14.24 0.07
N GLY A 133 3.05 12.96 -0.30
CA GLY A 133 3.44 12.50 -1.64
C GLY A 133 4.93 12.24 -1.83
N SER A 134 5.76 12.49 -0.80
CA SER A 134 7.18 12.13 -0.86
C SER A 134 7.38 10.62 -0.73
N VAL A 135 8.38 10.09 -1.43
CA VAL A 135 8.63 8.65 -1.49
C VAL A 135 9.89 8.31 -0.69
N ALA A 136 9.77 7.39 0.25
CA ALA A 136 10.88 6.79 0.98
C ALA A 136 11.06 5.34 0.53
N ILE A 137 12.31 4.91 0.34
CA ILE A 137 12.64 3.51 0.00
C ILE A 137 13.43 2.92 1.16
N GLY A 138 13.00 1.75 1.62
CA GLY A 138 13.63 1.00 2.70
C GLY A 138 13.66 -0.50 2.41
N VAL A 139 14.00 -1.28 3.43
CA VAL A 139 14.06 -2.73 3.39
C VAL A 139 13.10 -3.31 4.43
N GLY A 140 12.44 -4.41 4.10
CA GLY A 140 11.53 -5.14 4.99
C GLY A 140 10.06 -5.06 4.57
N ALA A 141 9.21 -5.83 5.26
CA ALA A 141 7.79 -5.88 4.95
C ALA A 141 7.08 -4.58 5.35
N ALA A 142 6.49 -3.91 4.35
CA ALA A 142 5.73 -2.68 4.50
C ALA A 142 4.22 -2.98 4.42
N ILE A 143 3.61 -3.26 5.56
CA ILE A 143 2.17 -3.50 5.67
C ILE A 143 1.63 -3.04 7.02
N GLY A 144 0.49 -2.34 6.99
CA GLY A 144 -0.26 -1.95 8.17
C GLY A 144 -1.19 -3.05 8.70
N GLY A 145 -1.63 -2.92 9.95
CA GLY A 145 -2.65 -3.79 10.57
C GLY A 145 -2.12 -4.81 11.58
N ILE A 146 -3.00 -5.72 12.00
CA ILE A 146 -2.65 -6.82 12.90
C ILE A 146 -1.59 -7.70 12.23
N GLY A 147 -0.46 -7.92 12.90
CA GLY A 147 0.79 -8.42 12.32
C GLY A 147 0.79 -9.82 11.67
N VAL A 148 -0.38 -10.43 11.44
CA VAL A 148 -0.55 -11.74 10.80
C VAL A 148 -0.05 -11.70 9.35
N GLU A 149 -0.48 -10.71 8.55
CA GLU A 149 -0.04 -10.63 7.14
C GLU A 149 1.45 -10.30 7.04
N LYS A 150 1.96 -9.43 7.93
CA LYS A 150 3.38 -9.14 8.05
C LYS A 150 4.19 -10.40 8.37
N TYR A 151 3.72 -11.19 9.34
CA TYR A 151 4.34 -12.46 9.71
C TYR A 151 4.41 -13.44 8.54
N TYR A 152 3.34 -13.59 7.76
CA TYR A 152 3.37 -14.49 6.59
C TYR A 152 4.39 -14.07 5.54
N ILE A 153 4.57 -12.77 5.33
CA ILE A 153 5.58 -12.24 4.40
C ILE A 153 6.97 -12.50 4.95
N GLU A 154 7.25 -12.11 6.19
CA GLU A 154 8.58 -12.23 6.79
C GLU A 154 8.99 -13.70 6.98
N ASP A 155 8.08 -14.57 7.42
CA ASP A 155 8.34 -16.01 7.59
C ASP A 155 8.66 -16.70 6.25
N SER A 156 7.88 -16.42 5.20
CA SER A 156 8.10 -17.05 3.89
C SER A 156 9.37 -16.55 3.19
N THR A 157 9.70 -15.27 3.33
CA THR A 157 10.86 -14.65 2.67
C THR A 157 12.17 -14.88 3.40
N THR A 158 12.17 -14.87 4.74
CA THR A 158 13.37 -15.11 5.56
C THR A 158 13.91 -16.51 5.33
N LYS A 159 13.03 -17.52 5.25
CA LYS A 159 13.42 -18.92 4.98
C LYS A 159 14.15 -19.11 3.65
N LYS A 160 13.88 -18.26 2.66
CA LYS A 160 14.48 -18.33 1.31
C LYS A 160 15.46 -17.18 1.04
N ALA A 161 15.80 -16.38 2.06
CA ALA A 161 16.66 -15.20 1.95
C ALA A 161 16.28 -14.23 0.81
N ILE A 162 14.98 -14.07 0.56
CA ILE A 162 14.47 -13.19 -0.50
C ILE A 162 14.42 -11.74 0.02
N PRO A 163 15.14 -10.79 -0.59
CA PRO A 163 15.12 -9.40 -0.16
C PRO A 163 13.78 -8.72 -0.48
N ILE A 164 13.29 -7.93 0.47
CA ILE A 164 12.08 -7.10 0.33
C ILE A 164 12.48 -5.63 0.30
N ASP A 165 12.20 -4.95 -0.81
CA ASP A 165 12.30 -3.50 -0.94
C ASP A 165 10.94 -2.87 -0.61
N ALA A 166 10.89 -1.98 0.38
CA ALA A 166 9.69 -1.22 0.72
C ALA A 166 9.72 0.15 0.05
N VAL A 167 8.66 0.49 -0.70
CA VAL A 167 8.44 1.80 -1.30
C VAL A 167 7.24 2.44 -0.59
N ILE A 168 7.53 3.40 0.28
CA ILE A 168 6.53 4.06 1.12
C ILE A 168 6.28 5.47 0.60
N CYS A 169 5.05 5.76 0.21
CA CYS A 169 4.63 7.14 0.00
C CYS A 169 4.10 7.74 1.29
N ARG A 170 4.68 8.87 1.69
CA ARG A 170 4.38 9.55 2.95
C ARG A 170 3.09 10.35 2.83
N GLN A 171 2.15 10.07 3.73
CA GLN A 171 0.88 10.77 3.81
C GLN A 171 0.43 10.98 5.26
N SER A 172 -0.44 11.95 5.52
CA SER A 172 -1.07 12.07 6.85
C SER A 172 -2.19 11.04 7.02
N LEU A 173 -2.66 10.84 8.26
CA LEU A 173 -3.85 10.04 8.53
C LEU A 173 -5.07 10.59 7.76
N GLU A 174 -5.23 11.91 7.72
CA GLU A 174 -6.31 12.54 6.95
C GLU A 174 -6.19 12.20 5.46
N ASP A 175 -5.00 12.34 4.88
CA ASP A 175 -4.75 12.04 3.47
C ASP A 175 -5.05 10.56 3.15
N ALA A 176 -4.73 9.66 4.07
CA ALA A 176 -4.91 8.22 3.90
C ALA A 176 -6.38 7.80 3.75
N ILE A 177 -7.27 8.41 4.55
CA ILE A 177 -8.68 7.99 4.64
C ILE A 177 -9.65 8.87 3.84
N THR A 178 -9.17 9.98 3.28
CA THR A 178 -9.97 10.90 2.46
C THR A 178 -9.56 10.83 0.99
N THR A 179 -10.33 11.48 0.11
CA THR A 179 -10.05 11.54 -1.33
C THR A 179 -8.59 11.90 -1.60
N MET A 180 -7.95 11.09 -2.44
CA MET A 180 -6.53 11.18 -2.75
C MET A 180 -6.16 12.59 -3.24
N LYS A 181 -5.18 13.21 -2.57
CA LYS A 181 -4.68 14.53 -2.95
C LYS A 181 -3.73 14.45 -4.14
N ARG A 182 -3.70 15.51 -4.96
CA ARG A 182 -2.84 15.61 -6.16
C ARG A 182 -1.37 15.22 -5.94
N PRO A 183 -0.68 15.62 -4.84
CA PRO A 183 0.71 15.20 -4.64
C PRO A 183 0.90 13.69 -4.55
N ILE A 184 -0.09 12.96 -4.00
CA ILE A 184 -0.06 11.51 -3.90
C ILE A 184 -0.27 10.90 -5.30
N THR A 185 -1.26 11.38 -6.06
CA THR A 185 -1.52 10.88 -7.41
C THR A 185 -0.36 11.18 -8.37
N GLN A 186 0.27 12.34 -8.27
CA GLN A 186 1.44 12.72 -9.07
C GLN A 186 2.67 11.88 -8.76
N SER A 187 2.77 11.32 -7.55
CA SER A 187 3.88 10.44 -7.16
C SER A 187 3.84 9.07 -7.87
N VAL A 188 2.69 8.64 -8.39
CA VAL A 188 2.51 7.30 -8.98
C VAL A 188 3.49 7.03 -10.11
N ALA A 189 3.63 7.96 -11.05
CA ALA A 189 4.52 7.79 -12.21
C ALA A 189 6.00 7.68 -11.77
N ASP A 190 6.42 8.53 -10.83
CA ASP A 190 7.78 8.48 -10.26
C ASP A 190 8.04 7.16 -9.52
N ILE A 191 7.05 6.65 -8.78
CA ILE A 191 7.14 5.35 -8.11
C ILE A 191 7.28 4.21 -9.13
N VAL A 192 6.47 4.20 -10.20
CA VAL A 192 6.56 3.18 -11.26
C VAL A 192 7.95 3.16 -11.89
N GLU A 193 8.52 4.31 -12.21
CA GLU A 193 9.87 4.38 -12.78
C GLU A 193 10.96 3.94 -11.78
N LYS A 194 10.80 4.27 -10.49
CA LYS A 194 11.69 3.74 -9.43
C LYS A 194 11.61 2.23 -9.30
N ILE A 195 10.43 1.63 -9.45
CA ILE A 195 10.24 0.16 -9.45
C ILE A 195 10.97 -0.45 -10.64
N LYS A 196 10.74 0.07 -11.86
CA LYS A 196 11.42 -0.41 -13.08
C LYS A 196 12.94 -0.33 -12.94
N MET A 197 13.46 0.81 -12.46
CA MET A 197 14.89 0.98 -12.20
C MET A 197 15.40 0.01 -11.13
N GLY A 198 14.63 -0.23 -10.07
CA GLY A 198 14.94 -1.19 -9.01
C GLY A 198 15.07 -2.61 -9.55
N ILE A 199 14.14 -3.04 -10.40
CA ILE A 199 14.18 -4.34 -11.08
C ILE A 199 15.45 -4.43 -11.96
N ARG A 200 15.67 -3.46 -12.85
CA ARG A 200 16.85 -3.44 -13.76
C ARG A 200 18.19 -3.58 -13.03
N LYS A 201 18.36 -2.83 -11.94
CA LYS A 201 19.63 -2.76 -11.22
C LYS A 201 19.87 -3.92 -10.26
N ARG A 202 18.81 -4.56 -9.76
CA ARG A 202 18.91 -5.47 -8.61
C ARG A 202 18.46 -6.90 -8.88
N THR A 203 18.03 -7.21 -10.11
CA THR A 203 17.67 -8.58 -10.51
C THR A 203 18.31 -8.96 -11.85
N PRO A 204 18.84 -10.18 -12.00
CA PRO A 204 19.37 -10.66 -13.27
C PRO A 204 18.22 -10.93 -14.26
N LYS A 205 18.56 -11.04 -15.55
CA LYS A 205 17.61 -11.54 -16.57
C LYS A 205 17.21 -12.99 -16.23
N GLY A 206 15.99 -13.38 -16.57
CA GLY A 206 15.39 -14.67 -16.23
C GLY A 206 14.92 -14.80 -14.77
N ALA A 207 15.12 -13.76 -13.95
CA ALA A 207 14.63 -13.76 -12.57
C ALA A 207 13.12 -13.50 -12.50
N LYS A 208 12.49 -14.03 -11.46
CA LYS A 208 11.12 -13.67 -11.09
C LYS A 208 11.11 -12.62 -9.99
N VAL A 209 10.17 -11.70 -10.04
CA VAL A 209 10.02 -10.61 -9.07
C VAL A 209 8.57 -10.49 -8.66
N ILE A 210 8.31 -10.25 -7.37
CA ILE A 210 6.97 -9.91 -6.90
C ILE A 210 6.88 -8.39 -6.71
N VAL A 211 5.86 -7.76 -7.28
CA VAL A 211 5.51 -6.36 -7.03
C VAL A 211 4.15 -6.33 -6.32
N ALA A 212 4.14 -5.98 -5.04
CA ALA A 212 2.93 -5.99 -4.21
C ALA A 212 2.44 -4.58 -3.93
N GLY A 213 1.25 -4.24 -4.43
CA GLY A 213 0.53 -3.01 -4.09
C GLY A 213 -0.36 -3.23 -2.86
N ILE A 214 0.05 -2.65 -1.73
CA ILE A 214 -0.63 -2.75 -0.43
C ILE A 214 -1.51 -1.53 -0.21
N GLY A 215 -2.72 -1.76 0.29
CA GLY A 215 -3.68 -0.71 0.62
C GLY A 215 -5.09 -1.01 0.10
N ASN A 216 -6.00 -0.08 0.36
CA ASN A 216 -7.41 -0.18 -0.02
C ASN A 216 -7.63 -0.06 -1.54
N THR A 217 -8.65 -0.69 -2.10
CA THR A 217 -8.96 -0.63 -3.54
C THR A 217 -10.17 0.23 -3.89
N ILE A 218 -10.66 1.07 -2.98
CA ILE A 218 -11.82 1.91 -3.25
C ILE A 218 -11.51 2.88 -4.39
N GLY A 219 -12.39 2.94 -5.38
CA GLY A 219 -12.19 3.73 -6.59
C GLY A 219 -11.06 3.23 -7.51
N ILE A 220 -10.38 2.12 -7.20
CA ILE A 220 -9.32 1.53 -8.02
C ILE A 220 -9.79 0.19 -8.59
N GLY A 221 -10.12 0.19 -9.89
CA GLY A 221 -10.46 -1.03 -10.62
C GLY A 221 -9.25 -1.91 -10.96
N VAL A 222 -9.55 -3.12 -11.44
CA VAL A 222 -8.57 -3.98 -12.10
C VAL A 222 -8.14 -3.34 -13.40
#